data_AF-A0A7S2VJW4-F1
#
_entry.id   AF-A0A7S2VJW4-F1
#
_cell.length_a   1.000
_cell.length_b   1.000
_cell.length_c   1.000
_cell.angle_alpha   90.00
_cell.angle_beta   90.00
_cell.angle_gamma   90.00
#
_symmetry.space_group_name_H-M   'P 1'
#
loop_
_entity.id
_entity.type
_entity.pdbx_description
1 polymer ?
#
loop_
_entity_poly.entity_id
_entity_poly.type
_entity_poly.pdbx_seq_one_letter_code
_entity_poly.pdbx_strand_id
1 'polypeptide(L)'
;GGAAHLVNFMGTDTMAALMAVKDYYHEAISGFSIPASEHSTMTSWGREKEVDAMRNMLDQYPTGLVACVSDSYDIFQACEKYWGTELKEKIEQRNGQLIVRPDSGELPKIVIDVLETLGKKFTCTTTSSGHKLLPPCIRVIQGDGIDINSLETVLEEMKSKGWAADNLAFGSGGALLQKLHRDTQKCAFKCSYAVVNGEGVDVVKDPITDPGKKSKKGRLTLEENNGVWTTVVEGKGSPEKDQLVTVFKDGAMLASHAFADIRTRSNRGL
;
A
#
# COMPACT_ATOMS: atom_id res chain seq x y z
N GLY A 1 -6.52 -5.90 7.75
CA GLY A 1 -5.33 -5.08 7.45
C GLY A 1 -4.73 -5.50 6.12
N GLY A 2 -3.69 -6.34 6.13
CA GLY A 2 -2.93 -6.67 4.90
C GLY A 2 -3.76 -7.24 3.74
N ALA A 3 -4.78 -8.07 3.99
CA ALA A 3 -5.68 -8.55 2.94
C ALA A 3 -6.42 -7.40 2.20
N ALA A 4 -6.76 -6.32 2.91
CA ALA A 4 -7.37 -5.13 2.30
C ALA A 4 -6.36 -4.35 1.44
N HIS A 5 -5.11 -4.22 1.89
CA HIS A 5 -4.02 -3.66 1.07
C HIS A 5 -3.85 -4.43 -0.25
N LEU A 6 -3.93 -5.76 -0.17
CA LEU A 6 -3.83 -6.62 -1.35
C LEU A 6 -4.98 -6.44 -2.35
N VAL A 7 -6.07 -5.75 -2.03
CA VAL A 7 -7.09 -5.41 -3.03
C VAL A 7 -6.50 -4.48 -4.10
N ASN A 8 -5.58 -3.59 -3.71
CA ASN A 8 -5.08 -2.53 -4.58
C ASN A 8 -3.63 -2.77 -5.04
N PHE A 9 -2.85 -3.53 -4.27
CA PHE A 9 -1.44 -3.78 -4.53
C PHE A 9 -1.09 -5.26 -4.44
N MET A 10 0.07 -5.64 -4.98
CA MET A 10 0.54 -7.03 -4.94
C MET A 10 1.77 -7.23 -4.04
N GLY A 11 2.42 -6.17 -3.56
CA GLY A 11 3.58 -6.27 -2.66
C GLY A 11 3.18 -6.37 -1.18
N THR A 12 3.64 -7.41 -0.47
CA THR A 12 3.44 -7.53 0.98
C THR A 12 4.46 -8.45 1.66
N ASP A 13 4.98 -8.01 2.81
CA ASP A 13 5.74 -8.85 3.75
C ASP A 13 4.83 -9.37 4.89
N THR A 14 3.56 -8.99 4.90
CA THR A 14 2.59 -9.44 5.91
C THR A 14 2.02 -10.80 5.52
N MET A 15 2.74 -11.88 5.83
CA MET A 15 2.37 -13.24 5.45
C MET A 15 0.94 -13.65 5.87
N ALA A 16 0.46 -13.16 7.02
CA ALA A 16 -0.90 -13.40 7.49
C ALA A 16 -1.98 -12.90 6.51
N ALA A 17 -1.67 -11.90 5.68
CA ALA A 17 -2.56 -11.40 4.63
C ALA A 17 -2.81 -12.47 3.56
N LEU A 18 -1.77 -13.20 3.15
CA LEU A 18 -1.85 -14.26 2.14
C LEU A 18 -2.71 -15.41 2.66
N MET A 19 -2.51 -15.80 3.92
CA MET A 19 -3.32 -16.84 4.57
C MET A 19 -4.80 -16.45 4.63
N ALA A 20 -5.10 -15.22 5.07
CA ALA A 20 -6.48 -14.75 5.14
C ALA A 20 -7.15 -14.71 3.74
N VAL A 21 -6.44 -14.25 2.72
CA VAL A 21 -6.98 -14.21 1.35
C VAL A 21 -7.22 -15.62 0.80
N LYS A 22 -6.29 -16.55 1.04
CA LYS A 22 -6.44 -17.95 0.63
C LYS A 22 -7.64 -18.62 1.31
N ASP A 23 -7.72 -18.49 2.63
CA ASP A 23 -8.69 -19.24 3.44
C ASP A 23 -10.13 -18.69 3.30
N TYR A 24 -10.28 -17.37 3.18
CA TYR A 24 -11.60 -16.72 3.17
C TYR A 24 -12.04 -16.20 1.79
N TYR A 25 -11.12 -16.03 0.84
CA TYR A 25 -11.40 -15.46 -0.49
C TYR A 25 -10.84 -16.29 -1.65
N HIS A 26 -10.35 -17.50 -1.37
CA HIS A 26 -10.03 -18.55 -2.35
C HIS A 26 -8.98 -18.19 -3.41
N GLU A 27 -8.05 -17.30 -3.09
CA GLU A 27 -6.95 -16.94 -3.98
C GLU A 27 -5.62 -17.45 -3.41
N ALA A 28 -5.01 -18.42 -4.09
CA ALA A 28 -3.81 -19.10 -3.60
C ALA A 28 -2.56 -18.19 -3.58
N ILE A 29 -2.45 -17.27 -4.55
CA ILE A 29 -1.30 -16.36 -4.69
C ILE A 29 -1.84 -14.94 -4.84
N SER A 30 -2.03 -14.28 -3.70
CA SER A 30 -2.61 -12.92 -3.66
C SER A 30 -1.57 -11.81 -3.55
N GLY A 31 -0.29 -12.13 -3.34
CA GLY A 31 0.77 -11.13 -3.22
C GLY A 31 2.16 -11.75 -3.24
N PHE A 32 3.17 -10.88 -3.35
CA PHE A 32 4.56 -11.21 -3.53
C PHE A 32 5.44 -10.36 -2.63
N SER A 33 6.65 -10.84 -2.38
CA SER A 33 7.74 -10.10 -1.75
C SER A 33 9.04 -10.42 -2.49
N ILE A 34 10.12 -9.75 -2.11
CA ILE A 34 11.46 -9.92 -2.65
C ILE A 34 12.43 -10.16 -1.49
N PRO A 35 13.57 -10.83 -1.72
CA PRO A 35 14.64 -10.85 -0.74
C PRO A 35 15.03 -9.43 -0.30
N ALA A 36 15.00 -9.20 1.01
CA ALA A 36 15.33 -7.92 1.61
C ALA A 36 16.21 -8.14 2.85
N SER A 37 17.20 -7.28 3.04
CA SER A 37 17.94 -7.24 4.31
C SER A 37 17.20 -6.42 5.37
N GLU A 38 17.53 -6.67 6.64
CA GLU A 38 17.24 -5.78 7.75
C GLU A 38 18.54 -5.38 8.45
N HIS A 39 18.48 -4.45 9.40
CA HIS A 39 19.70 -3.96 10.08
C HIS A 39 20.50 -5.08 10.75
N SER A 40 19.86 -6.13 11.26
CA SER A 40 20.59 -7.24 11.92
C SER A 40 21.51 -7.99 10.94
N THR A 41 21.07 -8.20 9.70
CA THR A 41 21.84 -8.92 8.68
C THR A 41 22.98 -8.07 8.11
N MET A 42 22.90 -6.74 8.23
CA MET A 42 23.99 -5.82 7.91
C MET A 42 24.97 -5.68 9.09
N THR A 43 24.46 -5.33 10.26
CA THR A 43 25.27 -4.94 11.43
C THR A 43 25.99 -6.11 12.10
N SER A 44 25.53 -7.35 11.90
CA SER A 44 26.22 -8.56 12.39
C SER A 44 27.60 -8.79 11.77
N TRP A 45 27.92 -8.14 10.64
CA TRP A 45 29.26 -8.15 10.04
C TRP A 45 30.23 -7.15 10.69
N GLY A 46 29.70 -6.21 11.48
CA GLY A 46 30.43 -5.08 12.04
C GLY A 46 30.63 -3.94 11.04
N ARG A 47 30.81 -2.72 11.56
CA ARG A 47 30.85 -1.49 10.76
C ARG A 47 31.92 -1.49 9.66
N GLU A 48 33.09 -2.03 9.96
CA GLU A 48 34.20 -2.10 9.00
C GLU A 48 33.91 -2.99 7.79
N LYS A 49 32.91 -3.87 7.89
CA LYS A 49 32.55 -4.85 6.87
C LYS A 49 31.14 -4.63 6.31
N GLU A 50 30.58 -3.43 6.44
CA GLU A 50 29.26 -3.10 5.87
C GLU A 50 29.21 -3.39 4.37
N VAL A 51 30.24 -2.98 3.61
CA VAL A 51 30.33 -3.27 2.17
C VAL A 51 30.40 -4.76 1.85
N ASP A 52 30.98 -5.57 2.74
CA ASP A 52 31.03 -7.02 2.57
C ASP A 52 29.65 -7.65 2.80
N ALA A 53 28.89 -7.16 3.79
CA ALA A 53 27.51 -7.58 4.03
C ALA A 53 26.60 -7.23 2.82
N MET A 54 26.77 -6.02 2.28
CA MET A 54 26.09 -5.54 1.08
C MET A 54 26.46 -6.36 -0.16
N ARG A 55 27.75 -6.70 -0.33
CA ARG A 55 28.21 -7.61 -1.39
C ARG A 55 27.60 -8.99 -1.26
N ASN A 56 27.53 -9.53 -0.03
CA ASN A 56 26.92 -10.82 0.24
C ASN A 56 25.43 -10.84 -0.17
N MET A 57 24.66 -9.75 0.02
CA MET A 57 23.28 -9.68 -0.50
C MET A 57 23.23 -9.85 -2.02
N LEU A 58 24.17 -9.23 -2.76
CA LEU A 58 24.26 -9.40 -4.21
C LEU A 58 24.68 -10.83 -4.60
N ASP A 59 25.53 -11.48 -3.81
CA ASP A 59 26.02 -12.85 -4.08
C ASP A 59 24.98 -13.93 -3.78
N GLN A 60 24.23 -13.82 -2.68
CA GLN A 60 23.18 -14.78 -2.31
C GLN A 60 21.98 -14.73 -3.25
N TYR A 61 21.70 -13.55 -3.81
CA TYR A 61 20.58 -13.33 -4.72
C TYR A 61 21.11 -12.83 -6.07
N PRO A 62 21.76 -13.65 -6.91
CA PRO A 62 22.48 -13.18 -8.10
C PRO A 62 21.56 -12.63 -9.21
N THR A 63 20.28 -12.95 -9.17
CA THR A 63 19.27 -12.56 -10.17
C THR A 63 18.01 -12.01 -9.51
N GLY A 64 17.21 -11.26 -10.25
CA GLY A 64 15.94 -10.71 -9.78
C GLY A 64 16.11 -9.47 -8.90
N LEU A 65 15.08 -9.15 -8.13
CA LEU A 65 15.07 -7.99 -7.24
C LEU A 65 15.68 -8.35 -5.89
N VAL A 66 16.51 -7.46 -5.34
CA VAL A 66 17.01 -7.56 -3.96
C VAL A 66 16.99 -6.18 -3.31
N ALA A 67 16.38 -6.06 -2.14
CA ALA A 67 16.38 -4.83 -1.36
C ALA A 67 17.46 -4.87 -0.27
N CYS A 68 18.20 -3.77 -0.12
CA CYS A 68 19.23 -3.67 0.90
C CYS A 68 19.07 -2.38 1.72
N VAL A 69 18.82 -2.53 3.01
CA VAL A 69 18.88 -1.41 3.96
C VAL A 69 20.31 -0.88 3.97
N SER A 70 20.45 0.42 3.72
CA SER A 70 21.73 1.03 3.37
C SER A 70 22.13 2.15 4.32
N ASP A 71 21.42 2.34 5.42
CA ASP A 71 21.65 3.39 6.42
C ASP A 71 21.95 2.82 7.82
N SER A 72 22.51 1.61 7.88
CA SER A 72 22.95 1.02 9.17
C SER A 72 24.00 1.90 9.86
N TYR A 73 24.82 2.63 9.08
CA TYR A 73 25.76 3.61 9.61
C TYR A 73 25.72 4.97 8.87
N ASP A 74 25.80 4.97 7.54
CA ASP A 74 25.78 6.21 6.72
C ASP A 74 25.26 5.91 5.31
N ILE A 75 24.04 6.36 5.03
CA ILE A 75 23.37 6.17 3.73
C ILE A 75 24.10 6.81 2.56
N PHE A 76 24.77 7.94 2.77
CA PHE A 76 25.47 8.65 1.71
C PHE A 76 26.77 7.92 1.38
N GLN A 77 27.50 7.46 2.39
CA GLN A 77 28.65 6.58 2.17
C GLN A 77 28.25 5.30 1.42
N ALA A 78 27.16 4.65 1.83
CA ALA A 78 26.65 3.45 1.19
C ALA A 78 26.30 3.69 -0.29
N CYS A 79 25.60 4.78 -0.60
CA CYS A 79 25.24 5.13 -1.98
C CYS A 79 26.45 5.53 -2.83
N GLU A 80 27.36 6.35 -2.29
CA GLU A 80 28.49 6.91 -3.05
C GLU A 80 29.66 5.94 -3.19
N LYS A 81 30.14 5.37 -2.08
CA LYS A 81 31.38 4.58 -2.04
C LYS A 81 31.11 3.09 -2.28
N TYR A 82 30.03 2.55 -1.73
CA TYR A 82 29.74 1.13 -1.86
C TYR A 82 28.96 0.83 -3.14
N TRP A 83 27.67 1.20 -3.21
CA TRP A 83 26.85 0.93 -4.39
C TRP A 83 27.34 1.65 -5.65
N GLY A 84 27.67 2.94 -5.53
CA GLY A 84 28.05 3.78 -6.65
C GLY A 84 29.52 3.67 -7.09
N THR A 85 30.36 2.93 -6.36
CA THR A 85 31.78 2.77 -6.69
C THR A 85 32.23 1.31 -6.58
N GLU A 86 32.43 0.77 -5.37
CA GLU A 86 33.01 -0.56 -5.16
C GLU A 86 32.17 -1.72 -5.72
N LEU A 87 30.84 -1.61 -5.64
CA LEU A 87 29.89 -2.65 -6.06
C LEU A 87 29.17 -2.29 -7.38
N LYS A 88 29.51 -1.15 -7.99
CA LYS A 88 28.81 -0.59 -9.14
C LYS A 88 28.79 -1.55 -10.33
N GLU A 89 29.97 -2.04 -10.72
CA GLU A 89 30.10 -2.98 -11.85
C GLU A 89 29.25 -4.23 -11.63
N LYS A 90 29.27 -4.75 -10.38
CA LYS A 90 28.45 -5.90 -10.00
C LYS A 90 26.97 -5.60 -10.11
N ILE A 91 26.51 -4.38 -9.83
CA ILE A 91 25.11 -4.00 -9.99
C ILE A 91 24.73 -3.88 -11.47
N GLU A 92 25.57 -3.23 -12.28
CA GLU A 92 25.34 -3.00 -13.71
C GLU A 92 25.31 -4.31 -14.52
N GLN A 93 26.05 -5.33 -14.09
CA GLN A 93 26.11 -6.64 -14.76
C GLN A 93 25.00 -7.62 -14.32
N ARG A 94 24.13 -7.25 -13.37
CA ARG A 94 23.09 -8.16 -12.86
C ARG A 94 21.94 -8.35 -13.84
N ASN A 95 21.46 -9.60 -13.92
CA ASN A 95 20.13 -9.89 -14.44
C ASN A 95 19.09 -9.66 -13.32
N GLY A 96 18.86 -8.40 -12.99
CA GLY A 96 18.04 -8.02 -11.83
C GLY A 96 18.17 -6.55 -11.48
N GLN A 97 17.58 -6.17 -10.34
CA GLN A 97 17.65 -4.80 -9.83
C GLN A 97 18.01 -4.80 -8.35
N LEU A 98 18.97 -3.95 -7.97
CA LEU A 98 19.19 -3.58 -6.58
C LEU A 98 18.20 -2.50 -6.18
N ILE A 99 17.54 -2.68 -5.04
CA ILE A 99 16.67 -1.67 -4.43
C ILE A 99 17.36 -1.12 -3.18
N VAL A 100 17.85 0.11 -3.25
CA VAL A 100 18.48 0.80 -2.12
C VAL A 100 17.40 1.27 -1.17
N ARG A 101 17.53 0.94 0.12
CA ARG A 101 16.55 1.31 1.15
C ARG A 101 17.18 2.20 2.22
N PRO A 102 16.92 3.51 2.22
CA PRO A 102 16.98 4.32 3.44
C PRO A 102 15.85 3.93 4.41
N ASP A 103 16.13 3.92 5.72
CA ASP A 103 15.18 3.61 6.79
C ASP A 103 15.22 4.64 7.94
N SER A 104 15.82 5.81 7.68
CA SER A 104 15.93 6.94 8.58
C SER A 104 16.13 8.24 7.79
N GLY A 105 15.96 9.39 8.45
CA GLY A 105 16.09 10.72 7.86
C GLY A 105 14.75 11.40 7.59
N GLU A 106 14.79 12.71 7.31
CA GLU A 106 13.57 13.51 7.18
C GLU A 106 12.97 13.41 5.78
N LEU A 107 11.67 13.11 5.71
CA LEU A 107 10.90 13.19 4.46
C LEU A 107 10.49 14.63 4.15
N PRO A 108 10.47 15.03 2.86
CA PRO A 108 10.83 14.23 1.67
C PRO A 108 12.33 14.23 1.35
N LYS A 109 13.13 15.03 2.09
CA LYS A 109 14.53 15.35 1.78
C LYS A 109 15.41 14.13 1.58
N ILE A 110 15.31 13.12 2.46
CA ILE A 110 16.18 11.93 2.38
C ILE A 110 16.06 11.19 1.05
N VAL A 111 14.85 11.09 0.51
CA VAL A 111 14.60 10.44 -0.79
C VAL A 111 15.33 11.18 -1.91
N ILE A 112 15.24 12.52 -1.91
CA ILE A 112 15.90 13.36 -2.91
C ILE A 112 17.42 13.24 -2.79
N ASP A 113 17.97 13.33 -1.58
CA ASP A 113 19.41 13.27 -1.38
C ASP A 113 19.99 11.91 -1.83
N VAL A 114 19.26 10.81 -1.58
CA VAL A 114 19.64 9.46 -2.07
C VAL A 114 19.59 9.40 -3.59
N LEU A 115 18.51 9.87 -4.23
CA LEU A 115 18.40 9.90 -5.68
C LEU A 115 19.49 10.75 -6.33
N GLU A 116 19.79 11.93 -5.77
CA GLU A 116 20.87 12.79 -6.25
C GLU A 116 22.26 12.15 -6.09
N THR A 117 22.50 11.45 -4.98
CA THR A 117 23.76 10.75 -4.74
C THR A 117 23.95 9.61 -5.73
N LEU A 118 22.93 8.78 -5.92
CA LEU A 118 22.96 7.70 -6.90
C LEU A 118 23.05 8.23 -8.34
N GLY A 119 22.33 9.30 -8.67
CA GLY A 119 22.34 9.94 -9.99
C GLY A 119 23.68 10.56 -10.39
N LYS A 120 24.56 10.86 -9.43
CA LYS A 120 25.95 11.27 -9.69
C LYS A 120 26.85 10.07 -10.03
N LYS A 121 26.47 8.86 -9.63
CA LYS A 121 27.29 7.64 -9.79
C LYS A 121 26.80 6.75 -10.94
N PHE A 122 25.50 6.74 -11.20
CA PHE A 122 24.87 5.94 -12.26
C PHE A 122 24.39 6.82 -13.40
N THR A 123 24.56 6.35 -14.64
CA THR A 123 24.11 7.08 -15.83
C THR A 123 22.59 7.06 -15.92
N CYS A 124 21.96 8.20 -15.63
CA CYS A 124 20.52 8.37 -15.78
C CYS A 124 20.10 8.55 -17.23
N THR A 125 18.85 8.19 -17.51
CA THR A 125 18.12 8.53 -18.73
C THR A 125 17.03 9.56 -18.41
N THR A 126 16.37 10.08 -19.43
CA THR A 126 15.22 10.99 -19.29
C THR A 126 13.96 10.30 -19.81
N THR A 127 12.89 10.30 -19.01
CA THR A 127 11.58 9.76 -19.41
C THR A 127 10.94 10.62 -20.52
N SER A 128 9.90 10.09 -21.16
CA SER A 128 9.07 10.87 -22.11
C SER A 128 8.39 12.09 -21.47
N SER A 129 8.18 12.05 -20.14
CA SER A 129 7.67 13.17 -19.35
C SER A 129 8.75 14.18 -18.93
N GLY A 130 10.02 14.00 -19.33
CA GLY A 130 11.11 14.95 -19.05
C GLY A 130 11.78 14.79 -17.69
N HIS A 131 11.61 13.66 -17.00
CA HIS A 131 12.16 13.44 -15.66
C HIS A 131 13.34 12.46 -15.69
N LYS A 132 14.29 12.62 -14.76
CA LYS A 132 15.47 11.75 -14.61
C LYS A 132 15.07 10.36 -14.11
N LEU A 133 15.64 9.33 -14.73
CA LEU A 133 15.42 7.93 -14.41
C LEU A 133 16.77 7.20 -14.25
N LEU A 134 16.98 6.58 -13.09
CA LEU A 134 18.12 5.72 -12.82
C LEU A 134 18.16 4.53 -13.81
N PRO A 135 19.35 3.98 -14.12
CA PRO A 135 19.44 2.84 -15.02
C PRO A 135 18.65 1.65 -14.46
N PRO A 136 18.13 0.74 -15.30
CA PRO A 136 17.23 -0.31 -14.87
C PRO A 136 17.76 -1.22 -13.76
N CYS A 137 19.07 -1.33 -13.57
CA CYS A 137 19.68 -2.18 -12.55
C CYS A 137 19.57 -1.65 -11.12
N ILE A 138 19.11 -0.41 -10.89
CA ILE A 138 19.04 0.18 -9.55
C ILE A 138 17.80 1.06 -9.34
N ARG A 139 17.14 0.90 -8.20
CA ARG A 139 15.99 1.69 -7.75
C ARG A 139 16.08 1.97 -6.25
N VAL A 140 15.15 2.76 -5.73
CA VAL A 140 15.04 3.11 -4.32
C VAL A 140 13.70 2.61 -3.75
N ILE A 141 13.68 2.21 -2.48
CA ILE A 141 12.45 2.03 -1.72
C ILE A 141 12.54 2.84 -0.42
N GLN A 142 11.54 3.69 -0.16
CA GLN A 142 11.41 4.39 1.13
C GLN A 142 10.36 3.65 1.98
N GLY A 143 10.80 3.07 3.10
CA GLY A 143 9.94 2.32 4.02
C GLY A 143 9.62 3.08 5.32
N ASP A 144 10.51 3.98 5.74
CA ASP A 144 10.35 4.74 6.97
C ASP A 144 9.46 5.98 6.77
N GLY A 145 8.66 6.31 7.78
CA GLY A 145 7.84 7.53 7.81
C GLY A 145 6.67 7.61 6.82
N ILE A 146 6.40 6.58 6.01
CA ILE A 146 5.38 6.66 4.94
C ILE A 146 3.95 6.52 5.46
N ASP A 147 3.15 7.55 5.25
CA ASP A 147 1.68 7.57 5.28
C ASP A 147 1.09 8.19 4.00
N ILE A 148 -0.23 8.37 3.94
CA ILE A 148 -0.92 8.91 2.76
C ILE A 148 -0.49 10.34 2.40
N ASN A 149 -0.17 11.17 3.39
CA ASN A 149 0.22 12.57 3.19
C ASN A 149 1.70 12.66 2.80
N SER A 150 2.57 11.91 3.49
CA SER A 150 4.00 11.92 3.17
C SER A 150 4.28 11.34 1.78
N LEU A 151 3.47 10.38 1.31
CA LEU A 151 3.57 9.85 -0.05
C LEU A 151 3.36 10.96 -1.10
N GLU A 152 2.32 11.78 -0.92
CA GLU A 152 2.06 12.95 -1.77
C GLU A 152 3.23 13.93 -1.73
N THR A 153 3.68 14.30 -0.52
CA THR A 153 4.80 15.25 -0.35
C THR A 153 6.10 14.75 -1.01
N VAL A 154 6.41 13.45 -0.91
CA VAL A 154 7.59 12.86 -1.55
C VAL A 154 7.47 12.90 -3.07
N LEU A 155 6.32 12.50 -3.63
CA LEU A 155 6.12 12.50 -5.07
C LEU A 155 6.13 13.91 -5.67
N GLU A 156 5.55 14.89 -4.97
CA GLU A 156 5.60 16.30 -5.35
C GLU A 156 7.03 16.83 -5.37
N GLU A 157 7.83 16.52 -4.35
CA GLU A 157 9.22 16.97 -4.31
C GLU A 157 10.08 16.25 -5.35
N MET A 158 9.86 14.95 -5.60
CA MET A 158 10.51 14.25 -6.70
C MET A 158 10.21 14.93 -8.04
N LYS A 159 8.94 15.26 -8.29
CA LYS A 159 8.51 15.99 -9.48
C LYS A 159 9.16 17.37 -9.55
N SER A 160 9.21 18.13 -8.46
CA SER A 160 9.81 19.47 -8.39
C SER A 160 11.32 19.45 -8.73
N LYS A 161 12.02 18.38 -8.32
CA LYS A 161 13.44 18.15 -8.59
C LYS A 161 13.72 17.43 -9.91
N GLY A 162 12.68 17.13 -10.68
CA GLY A 162 12.78 16.49 -12.00
C GLY A 162 13.16 15.01 -11.94
N TRP A 163 12.77 14.29 -10.90
CA TRP A 163 12.93 12.84 -10.76
C TRP A 163 11.65 12.10 -11.16
N ALA A 164 11.80 11.00 -11.91
CA ALA A 164 10.67 10.16 -12.28
C ALA A 164 10.19 9.33 -11.07
N ALA A 165 8.87 9.20 -10.91
CA ALA A 165 8.28 8.36 -9.86
C ALA A 165 8.71 6.88 -9.99
N ASP A 166 9.00 6.42 -11.21
CA ASP A 166 9.53 5.10 -11.54
C ASP A 166 10.83 4.73 -10.81
N ASN A 167 11.52 5.70 -10.20
CA ASN A 167 12.71 5.44 -9.40
C ASN A 167 12.40 4.86 -8.01
N LEU A 168 11.17 5.02 -7.52
CA LEU A 168 10.82 4.83 -6.12
C LEU A 168 9.65 3.88 -5.93
N ALA A 169 9.82 2.94 -5.01
CA ALA A 169 8.72 2.22 -4.36
C ALA A 169 8.54 2.72 -2.92
N PHE A 170 7.36 2.46 -2.34
CA PHE A 170 7.06 2.80 -0.95
C PHE A 170 6.75 1.55 -0.13
N GLY A 171 7.33 1.47 1.06
CA GLY A 171 6.90 0.57 2.13
C GLY A 171 6.15 1.37 3.18
N SER A 172 5.05 0.83 3.74
CA SER A 172 4.36 1.43 4.87
C SER A 172 3.82 0.36 5.81
N GLY A 173 4.19 0.46 7.09
CA GLY A 173 3.74 -0.46 8.14
C GLY A 173 2.62 0.13 8.97
N GLY A 174 2.98 0.77 10.08
CA GLY A 174 2.02 1.26 11.08
C GLY A 174 1.03 2.29 10.54
N ALA A 175 1.44 3.18 9.64
CA ALA A 175 0.51 4.16 9.06
C ALA A 175 -0.56 3.51 8.18
N LEU A 176 -0.16 2.55 7.34
CA LEU A 176 -1.06 1.81 6.47
C LEU A 176 -2.05 0.92 7.24
N LEU A 177 -1.58 0.25 8.29
CA LEU A 177 -2.34 -0.83 8.93
C LEU A 177 -2.86 -0.54 10.33
N GLN A 178 -2.35 0.50 11.02
CA GLN A 178 -2.63 0.75 12.44
C GLN A 178 -3.02 2.18 12.78
N LYS A 179 -2.57 3.21 12.05
CA LYS A 179 -2.96 4.62 12.27
C LYS A 179 -4.33 4.96 11.64
N LEU A 180 -5.26 4.02 11.71
CA LEU A 180 -6.62 4.15 11.22
C LEU A 180 -7.57 3.77 12.37
N HIS A 181 -8.71 4.44 12.46
CA HIS A 181 -9.73 4.11 13.44
C HIS A 181 -11.13 4.14 12.80
N ARG A 182 -12.12 3.60 13.52
CA ARG A 182 -13.52 3.51 13.04
C ARG A 182 -14.04 4.85 12.50
N ASP A 183 -13.70 5.95 13.16
CA ASP A 183 -14.17 7.28 12.77
C ASP A 183 -13.49 7.88 11.53
N THR A 184 -12.37 7.32 11.04
CA THR A 184 -11.68 7.81 9.84
C THR A 184 -12.61 7.84 8.63
N GLN A 185 -13.47 6.83 8.50
CA GLN A 185 -14.52 6.75 7.48
C GLN A 185 -15.93 6.84 8.08
N LYS A 186 -16.04 7.22 9.36
CA LYS A 186 -17.30 7.29 10.12
C LYS A 186 -18.13 5.98 10.04
N CYS A 187 -17.46 4.82 9.99
CA CYS A 187 -18.13 3.51 9.91
C CYS A 187 -19.05 3.30 11.12
N ALA A 188 -20.33 2.99 10.88
CA ALA A 188 -21.33 2.94 11.94
C ALA A 188 -22.43 1.92 11.66
N PHE A 189 -22.91 1.26 12.73
CA PHE A 189 -24.12 0.43 12.72
C PHE A 189 -25.24 1.13 13.51
N LYS A 190 -26.47 1.13 12.98
CA LYS A 190 -27.65 1.74 13.58
C LYS A 190 -28.90 0.93 13.24
N CYS A 191 -29.80 0.76 14.20
CA CYS A 191 -31.16 0.30 13.93
C CYS A 191 -31.92 1.38 13.16
N SER A 192 -32.55 1.02 12.05
CA SER A 192 -33.38 1.93 11.25
C SER A 192 -34.86 1.54 11.23
N TYR A 193 -35.22 0.31 11.60
CA TYR A 193 -36.60 -0.19 11.57
C TYR A 193 -36.82 -1.25 12.65
N ALA A 194 -37.99 -1.24 13.28
CA ALA A 194 -38.41 -2.24 14.25
C ALA A 194 -39.89 -2.62 14.02
N VAL A 195 -40.30 -3.80 14.51
CA VAL A 195 -41.70 -4.18 14.60
C VAL A 195 -42.08 -4.22 16.07
N VAL A 196 -43.02 -3.37 16.50
CA VAL A 196 -43.47 -3.24 17.89
C VAL A 196 -44.96 -3.52 17.91
N ASN A 197 -45.39 -4.53 18.67
CA ASN A 197 -46.80 -4.97 18.71
C ASN A 197 -47.40 -5.28 17.34
N GLY A 198 -46.60 -5.80 16.40
CA GLY A 198 -47.01 -6.09 15.03
C GLY A 198 -46.98 -4.89 14.07
N GLU A 199 -46.67 -3.68 14.56
CA GLU A 199 -46.59 -2.47 13.75
C GLU A 199 -45.15 -2.09 13.43
N GLY A 200 -44.89 -1.74 12.17
CA GLY A 200 -43.59 -1.25 11.73
C GLY A 200 -43.32 0.18 12.21
N VAL A 201 -42.15 0.41 12.80
CA VAL A 201 -41.70 1.71 13.30
C VAL A 201 -40.36 2.07 12.68
N ASP A 202 -40.30 3.23 12.05
CA ASP A 202 -39.05 3.82 11.57
C ASP A 202 -38.25 4.37 12.75
N VAL A 203 -37.05 3.81 12.95
CA VAL A 203 -36.14 4.20 14.03
C VAL A 203 -35.12 5.19 13.49
N VAL A 204 -34.94 6.32 14.18
CA VAL A 204 -33.99 7.34 13.78
C VAL A 204 -33.33 7.99 14.99
N LYS A 205 -32.02 8.21 14.90
CA LYS A 205 -31.30 9.09 15.81
C LYS A 205 -31.07 10.42 15.10
N ASP A 206 -31.46 11.52 15.74
CA ASP A 206 -31.28 12.88 15.19
C ASP A 206 -30.92 13.86 16.33
N PRO A 207 -29.65 13.90 16.76
CA PRO A 207 -29.26 14.71 17.90
C PRO A 207 -29.13 16.18 17.49
N ILE A 208 -29.86 17.06 18.18
CA ILE A 208 -29.87 18.51 17.93
C ILE A 208 -28.47 19.13 17.97
N THR A 209 -27.60 18.60 18.83
CA THR A 209 -26.23 19.11 19.04
C THR A 209 -25.22 18.63 17.99
N ASP A 210 -25.59 17.68 17.13
CA ASP A 210 -24.68 17.11 16.12
C ASP A 210 -25.45 16.57 14.90
N PRO A 211 -25.94 17.47 14.01
CA PRO A 211 -26.75 17.07 12.85
C PRO A 211 -26.05 16.08 11.92
N GLY A 212 -24.71 16.04 11.92
CA GLY A 212 -23.91 15.07 11.16
C GLY A 212 -24.07 13.63 11.63
N LYS A 213 -24.65 13.39 12.82
CA LYS A 213 -24.95 12.07 13.37
C LYS A 213 -26.38 11.59 13.11
N LYS A 214 -27.15 12.30 12.29
CA LYS A 214 -28.49 11.87 11.87
C LYS A 214 -28.40 10.54 11.11
N SER A 215 -29.12 9.52 11.58
CA SER A 215 -29.17 8.21 10.92
C SER A 215 -30.25 8.18 9.83
N LYS A 216 -30.13 7.23 8.90
CA LYS A 216 -31.24 6.86 8.01
C LYS A 216 -32.34 6.12 8.80
N LYS A 217 -33.54 6.05 8.23
CA LYS A 217 -34.73 5.48 8.86
C LYS A 217 -35.51 4.55 7.93
N GLY A 218 -36.21 3.61 8.53
CA GLY A 218 -36.99 2.56 7.87
C GLY A 218 -36.16 1.48 7.18
N ARG A 219 -36.83 0.68 6.37
CA ARG A 219 -36.21 -0.33 5.51
C ARG A 219 -35.44 0.38 4.38
N LEU A 220 -34.26 -0.14 4.04
CA LEU A 220 -33.33 0.50 3.12
C LEU A 220 -33.09 -0.38 1.90
N THR A 221 -32.88 0.24 0.75
CA THR A 221 -32.26 -0.37 -0.44
C THR A 221 -31.08 0.48 -0.90
N LEU A 222 -30.13 -0.12 -1.60
CA LEU A 222 -29.07 0.60 -2.30
C LEU A 222 -29.32 0.46 -3.80
N GLU A 223 -29.58 1.56 -4.50
CA GLU A 223 -29.86 1.55 -5.93
C GLU A 223 -28.77 2.29 -6.70
N GLU A 224 -28.44 1.82 -7.90
CA GLU A 224 -27.47 2.43 -8.80
C GLU A 224 -28.19 2.82 -10.10
N ASN A 225 -28.00 4.06 -10.54
CA ASN A 225 -28.51 4.53 -11.83
C ASN A 225 -27.45 5.40 -12.51
N ASN A 226 -26.96 4.97 -13.69
CA ASN A 226 -25.98 5.71 -14.50
C ASN A 226 -24.71 6.13 -13.75
N GLY A 227 -24.14 5.25 -12.95
CA GLY A 227 -22.97 5.44 -12.09
C GLY A 227 -23.28 6.11 -10.74
N VAL A 228 -24.52 6.52 -10.50
CA VAL A 228 -24.91 7.23 -9.27
C VAL A 228 -25.56 6.28 -8.27
N TRP A 229 -24.92 6.15 -7.12
CA TRP A 229 -25.40 5.33 -6.00
C TRP A 229 -26.32 6.13 -5.07
N THR A 230 -27.49 5.59 -4.77
CA THR A 230 -28.49 6.20 -3.88
C THR A 230 -29.00 5.19 -2.86
N THR A 231 -28.94 5.53 -1.57
CA THR A 231 -29.66 4.78 -0.55
C THR A 231 -31.11 5.26 -0.47
N VAL A 232 -32.06 4.42 -0.86
CA VAL A 232 -33.49 4.70 -0.72
C VAL A 232 -33.95 4.25 0.66
N VAL A 233 -34.77 5.07 1.33
CA VAL A 233 -35.15 4.91 2.75
C VAL A 233 -36.65 4.61 2.91
N GLU A 234 -37.09 4.32 4.13
CA GLU A 234 -38.53 4.20 4.47
C GLU A 234 -39.28 3.14 3.64
N GLY A 235 -38.58 2.13 3.12
CA GLY A 235 -39.17 1.09 2.28
C GLY A 235 -39.65 1.56 0.91
N LYS A 236 -39.24 2.75 0.47
CA LYS A 236 -39.64 3.34 -0.83
C LYS A 236 -38.86 2.79 -2.03
N GLY A 237 -37.81 2.02 -1.76
CA GLY A 237 -36.96 1.42 -2.78
C GLY A 237 -37.61 0.21 -3.46
N SER A 238 -37.09 -0.16 -4.62
CA SER A 238 -37.52 -1.36 -5.34
C SER A 238 -36.59 -2.53 -5.03
N PRO A 239 -37.10 -3.69 -4.57
CA PRO A 239 -36.30 -4.90 -4.42
C PRO A 239 -35.60 -5.36 -5.70
N GLU A 240 -36.17 -5.07 -6.88
CA GLU A 240 -35.58 -5.42 -8.18
C GLU A 240 -34.37 -4.55 -8.54
N LYS A 241 -34.25 -3.37 -7.91
CA LYS A 241 -33.15 -2.43 -8.13
C LYS A 241 -32.11 -2.46 -7.02
N ASP A 242 -32.42 -3.15 -5.92
CA ASP A 242 -31.55 -3.22 -4.75
C ASP A 242 -30.28 -4.00 -5.08
N GLN A 243 -29.15 -3.33 -4.86
CA GLN A 243 -27.82 -3.87 -5.06
C GLN A 243 -27.33 -4.65 -3.82
N LEU A 244 -28.06 -4.57 -2.69
CA LEU A 244 -27.78 -5.39 -1.52
C LEU A 244 -28.20 -6.83 -1.77
N VAL A 245 -27.26 -7.75 -1.58
CA VAL A 245 -27.50 -9.19 -1.68
C VAL A 245 -27.46 -9.83 -0.29
N THR A 246 -28.29 -10.84 -0.08
CA THR A 246 -28.25 -11.61 1.17
C THR A 246 -27.00 -12.49 1.16
N VAL A 247 -26.01 -12.15 2.00
CA VAL A 247 -24.75 -12.91 2.10
C VAL A 247 -24.76 -13.96 3.21
N PHE A 248 -25.62 -13.79 4.21
CA PHE A 248 -25.74 -14.68 5.36
C PHE A 248 -27.20 -14.75 5.81
N LYS A 249 -27.68 -15.95 6.12
CA LYS A 249 -29.03 -16.18 6.63
C LYS A 249 -29.04 -17.43 7.49
N ASP A 250 -29.65 -17.34 8.68
CA ASP A 250 -29.94 -18.47 9.57
C ASP A 250 -28.73 -19.40 9.85
N GLY A 251 -27.55 -18.82 10.07
CA GLY A 251 -26.33 -19.58 10.38
C GLY A 251 -25.50 -19.99 9.15
N ALA A 252 -26.01 -19.76 7.94
CA ALA A 252 -25.36 -20.18 6.70
C ALA A 252 -24.88 -18.99 5.85
N MET A 253 -23.69 -19.14 5.27
CA MET A 253 -23.19 -18.26 4.21
C MET A 253 -23.93 -18.59 2.91
N LEU A 254 -24.55 -17.59 2.29
CA LEU A 254 -25.31 -17.75 1.04
C LEU A 254 -24.55 -17.24 -0.19
N ALA A 255 -23.58 -16.36 0.02
CA ALA A 255 -22.73 -15.84 -1.04
C ALA A 255 -21.29 -15.71 -0.53
N SER A 256 -20.34 -16.06 -1.40
CA SER A 256 -18.92 -15.79 -1.23
C SER A 256 -18.41 -15.06 -2.47
N HIS A 257 -17.29 -14.33 -2.33
CA HIS A 257 -16.66 -13.62 -3.43
C HIS A 257 -15.21 -14.05 -3.53
N ALA A 258 -14.76 -14.43 -4.72
CA ALA A 258 -13.35 -14.67 -4.95
C ALA A 258 -12.57 -13.35 -4.84
N PHE A 259 -11.32 -13.42 -4.38
CA PHE A 259 -10.48 -12.24 -4.22
C PHE A 259 -10.24 -11.52 -5.56
N ALA A 260 -10.03 -12.28 -6.64
CA ALA A 260 -9.93 -11.75 -8.00
C ALA A 260 -11.14 -10.87 -8.38
N ASP A 261 -12.37 -11.33 -8.10
CA ASP A 261 -13.58 -10.56 -8.41
C ASP A 261 -13.64 -9.25 -7.59
N ILE A 262 -13.19 -9.28 -6.33
CA ILE A 262 -13.11 -8.09 -5.48
C ILE A 262 -12.14 -7.07 -6.09
N ARG A 263 -10.95 -7.51 -6.52
CA ARG A 263 -9.97 -6.67 -7.22
C ARG A 263 -10.54 -6.08 -8.50
N THR A 264 -11.16 -6.91 -9.34
CA THR A 264 -11.78 -6.46 -10.60
C THR A 264 -12.85 -5.40 -10.35
N ARG A 265 -13.67 -5.54 -9.29
CA ARG A 265 -14.66 -4.52 -8.91
C ARG A 265 -14.00 -3.24 -8.41
N SER A 266 -12.96 -3.35 -7.58
CA SER A 266 -12.25 -2.19 -7.02
C SER A 266 -11.55 -1.34 -8.07
N ASN A 267 -11.14 -1.95 -9.18
CA ASN A 267 -10.44 -1.25 -10.27
C ASN A 267 -11.40 -0.60 -11.29
N ARG A 268 -12.72 -0.73 -11.12
CA ARG A 268 -13.68 -0.07 -12.02
C ARG A 268 -13.58 1.45 -11.86
N GLY A 269 -13.11 2.14 -12.90
CA GLY A 269 -12.99 3.61 -12.93
C GLY A 269 -11.59 4.16 -12.65
N LEU A 270 -10.59 3.29 -12.48
CA LEU A 270 -9.17 3.64 -12.63
C LEU A 270 -8.77 3.50 -14.10
#